data_AF-A0A924T036-F1
#
_entry.id   AF-A0A924T036-F1
#
_cell.length_a   1.000
_cell.length_b   1.000
_cell.length_c   1.000
_cell.angle_alpha   90.00
_cell.angle_beta   90.00
_cell.angle_gamma   90.00
#
_symmetry.space_group_name_H-M   'P 1'
#
loop_
_entity.id
_entity.type
_entity.pdbx_description
1 polymer ?
#
loop_
_entity_poly.entity_id
_entity_poly.type
_entity_poly.pdbx_seq_one_letter_code
_entity_poly.pdbx_strand_id
1 'polypeptide(L)'
;MKFAVKYISFAAALVAASAASATPFAGGWELASGTGGLTFSSDALSALSASGSSILTAPVIPTVPGLPGAGATNTAVYTKATGNVSLAFNTATITGDTLTSLQAANSLVNIRRSVFNDDGSISQYNIYMANFDVNLGSSTIFASLYSRTAAGTLISYGKQAIFTADVPGVIGGTGGIIQVTSYTTGGGVTNAEASGSLAGALRMNGTTATNILTALNLSTAANDPVAILVRTANWGTTQAAGVFKVPCLGCVPPFPEPSTYAMFGMGLLGLGVVARRRGKAA
;
A
#
# COMPACT_ATOMS: atom_id res chain seq x y z
N MET A 1 32.57 -39.38 -12.25
CA MET A 1 33.00 -38.10 -11.64
C MET A 1 32.54 -36.83 -12.38
N LYS A 2 32.16 -36.85 -13.67
CA LYS A 2 31.63 -35.67 -14.39
C LYS A 2 30.31 -35.09 -13.83
N PHE A 3 29.50 -35.89 -13.13
CA PHE A 3 28.20 -35.46 -12.61
C PHE A 3 28.27 -34.76 -11.26
N ALA A 4 29.07 -35.24 -10.29
CA ALA A 4 29.16 -34.66 -8.95
C ALA A 4 29.65 -33.19 -8.91
N VAL A 5 30.52 -32.81 -9.85
CA VAL A 5 31.12 -31.46 -9.88
C VAL A 5 30.11 -30.40 -10.35
N LYS A 6 29.14 -30.75 -11.21
CA LYS A 6 28.09 -29.82 -11.66
C LYS A 6 27.14 -29.42 -10.52
N TYR A 7 26.85 -30.35 -9.61
CA TYR A 7 25.96 -30.11 -8.47
C TYR A 7 26.61 -29.22 -7.41
N ILE A 8 27.92 -29.35 -7.19
CA ILE A 8 28.66 -28.55 -6.20
C ILE A 8 28.76 -27.08 -6.64
N SER A 9 29.02 -26.82 -7.93
CA SER A 9 29.07 -25.44 -8.45
C SER A 9 27.70 -24.75 -8.45
N PHE A 10 26.61 -25.51 -8.62
CA PHE A 10 25.25 -24.97 -8.55
C PHE A 10 24.84 -24.66 -7.10
N ALA A 11 25.17 -25.54 -6.15
CA ALA A 11 24.91 -25.32 -4.73
C ALA A 11 25.70 -24.13 -4.18
N ALA A 12 26.98 -23.97 -4.54
CA ALA A 12 27.78 -22.83 -4.12
C ALA A 12 27.26 -21.49 -4.68
N ALA A 13 26.80 -21.47 -5.94
CA ALA A 13 26.19 -20.30 -6.55
C ALA A 13 24.83 -19.96 -5.91
N LEU A 14 24.02 -20.97 -5.57
CA LEU A 14 22.73 -20.78 -4.91
C LEU A 14 22.91 -20.26 -3.47
N VAL A 15 23.87 -20.80 -2.72
CA VAL A 15 24.20 -20.34 -1.36
C VAL A 15 24.77 -18.92 -1.40
N ALA A 16 25.67 -18.60 -2.34
CA ALA A 16 26.20 -17.25 -2.52
C ALA A 16 25.13 -16.23 -2.95
N ALA A 17 24.17 -16.63 -3.79
CA ALA A 17 23.04 -15.78 -4.17
C ALA A 17 22.07 -15.56 -3.00
N SER A 18 21.84 -16.60 -2.17
CA SER A 18 20.96 -16.48 -0.99
C SER A 18 21.57 -15.68 0.16
N ALA A 19 22.90 -15.67 0.31
CA ALA A 19 23.59 -14.86 1.30
C ALA A 19 23.70 -13.38 0.86
N ALA A 20 23.69 -13.10 -0.44
CA ALA A 20 23.69 -11.73 -0.97
C ALA A 20 22.34 -11.02 -0.88
N SER A 21 21.24 -11.75 -0.63
CA SER A 21 19.89 -11.18 -0.55
C SER A 21 19.42 -10.85 0.87
N ALA A 22 20.20 -11.20 1.91
CA ALA A 22 19.87 -10.83 3.29
C ALA A 22 20.45 -9.45 3.59
N THR A 23 19.63 -8.40 3.55
CA THR A 23 20.10 -7.11 4.07
C THR A 23 20.28 -7.23 5.59
N PRO A 24 21.30 -6.60 6.19
CA PRO A 24 21.50 -6.60 7.65
C PRO A 24 20.38 -5.93 8.44
N PHE A 25 19.45 -5.29 7.76
CA PHE A 25 18.41 -4.45 8.35
C PHE A 25 17.03 -5.14 8.32
N ALA A 26 16.95 -6.34 7.74
CA ALA A 26 15.70 -7.08 7.60
C ALA A 26 14.98 -7.23 8.95
N GLY A 27 13.79 -6.65 9.05
CA GLY A 27 12.96 -6.67 10.26
C GLY A 27 13.20 -5.55 11.29
N GLY A 28 14.17 -4.65 11.06
CA GLY A 28 14.47 -3.51 11.94
C GLY A 28 13.86 -2.17 11.50
N TRP A 29 13.11 -2.16 10.40
CA TRP A 29 12.59 -0.94 9.79
C TRP A 29 11.43 -0.33 10.57
N GLU A 30 11.52 0.97 10.83
CA GLU A 30 10.44 1.78 11.39
C GLU A 30 10.04 2.87 10.38
N LEU A 31 8.73 3.09 10.21
CA LEU A 31 8.23 4.16 9.35
C LEU A 31 8.49 5.52 10.01
N ALA A 32 9.28 6.36 9.37
CA ALA A 32 9.50 7.74 9.80
C ALA A 32 8.41 8.68 9.29
N SER A 33 8.01 8.52 8.04
CA SER A 33 6.90 9.24 7.41
C SER A 33 6.45 8.48 6.18
N GLY A 34 5.19 8.64 5.77
CA GLY A 34 4.72 8.14 4.50
C GLY A 34 3.68 9.04 3.86
N THR A 35 3.59 8.96 2.55
CA THR A 35 2.64 9.71 1.74
C THR A 35 2.02 8.78 0.72
N GLY A 36 0.82 9.11 0.28
CA GLY A 36 0.20 8.43 -0.83
C GLY A 36 -1.05 9.12 -1.29
N GLY A 37 -1.77 8.46 -2.19
CA GLY A 37 -3.08 8.91 -2.58
C GLY A 37 -3.81 7.95 -3.49
N LEU A 38 -5.08 8.26 -3.68
CA LEU A 38 -6.01 7.64 -4.60
C LEU A 38 -6.41 8.69 -5.63
N THR A 39 -6.04 8.49 -6.89
CA THR A 39 -6.47 9.34 -8.00
C THR A 39 -7.65 8.69 -8.69
N PHE A 40 -8.83 9.29 -8.58
CA PHE A 40 -10.05 8.79 -9.20
C PHE A 40 -9.97 8.86 -10.73
N SER A 41 -10.43 7.82 -11.40
CA SER A 41 -10.57 7.82 -12.86
C SER A 41 -11.78 8.66 -13.32
N SER A 42 -11.87 8.91 -14.63
CA SER A 42 -13.08 9.49 -15.25
C SER A 42 -14.34 8.69 -14.97
N ASP A 43 -14.26 7.36 -14.91
CA ASP A 43 -15.40 6.48 -14.68
C ASP A 43 -15.90 6.62 -13.24
N ALA A 44 -14.96 6.70 -12.29
CA ALA A 44 -15.26 6.90 -10.88
C ALA A 44 -15.95 8.25 -10.64
N LEU A 45 -15.40 9.32 -11.23
CA LEU A 45 -15.98 10.66 -11.13
C LEU A 45 -17.36 10.72 -11.82
N SER A 46 -17.54 9.99 -12.93
CA SER A 46 -18.84 9.85 -13.59
C SER A 46 -19.84 9.09 -12.73
N ALA A 47 -19.42 8.03 -12.03
CA ALA A 47 -20.27 7.30 -11.09
C ALA A 47 -20.74 8.19 -9.93
N LEU A 48 -19.83 8.96 -9.35
CA LEU A 48 -20.13 9.92 -8.29
C LEU A 48 -21.09 11.01 -8.80
N SER A 49 -20.84 11.56 -9.98
CA SER A 49 -21.71 12.55 -10.62
C SER A 49 -23.11 12.00 -10.90
N ALA A 50 -23.22 10.83 -11.51
CA ALA A 50 -24.48 10.17 -11.84
C ALA A 50 -25.31 9.83 -10.58
N SER A 51 -24.64 9.54 -9.47
CA SER A 51 -25.30 9.31 -8.18
C SER A 51 -25.69 10.59 -7.43
N GLY A 52 -25.31 11.78 -7.92
CA GLY A 52 -25.48 13.06 -7.22
C GLY A 52 -24.61 13.18 -5.95
N SER A 53 -23.51 12.43 -5.89
CA SER A 53 -22.63 12.36 -4.73
C SER A 53 -21.38 13.22 -4.91
N SER A 54 -20.87 13.71 -3.77
CA SER A 54 -19.66 14.53 -3.71
C SER A 54 -18.68 13.95 -2.70
N ILE A 55 -17.39 14.02 -3.01
CA ILE A 55 -16.32 13.65 -2.08
C ILE A 55 -15.94 14.88 -1.26
N LEU A 56 -15.79 14.69 0.05
CA LEU A 56 -15.49 15.72 1.02
C LEU A 56 -14.45 15.20 2.01
N THR A 57 -13.46 16.04 2.32
CA THR A 57 -12.50 15.83 3.38
C THR A 57 -12.43 17.10 4.22
N ALA A 58 -13.08 17.11 5.37
CA ALA A 58 -12.99 18.23 6.29
C ALA A 58 -11.56 18.28 6.89
N PRO A 59 -10.97 19.46 7.10
CA PRO A 59 -9.62 19.57 7.70
C PRO A 59 -9.53 18.96 9.11
N VAL A 60 -10.65 18.92 9.83
CA VAL A 60 -10.82 18.26 11.12
C VAL A 60 -11.92 17.22 10.99
N ILE A 61 -11.70 16.02 11.52
CA ILE A 61 -12.68 14.95 11.51
C ILE A 61 -13.94 15.41 12.28
N PRO A 62 -15.12 15.38 11.65
CA PRO A 62 -16.35 15.84 12.29
C PRO A 62 -16.65 15.09 13.60
N THR A 63 -17.14 15.82 14.59
CA THR A 63 -17.55 15.26 15.89
C THR A 63 -18.90 14.55 15.76
N VAL A 64 -18.88 13.37 15.15
CA VAL A 64 -20.03 12.46 15.04
C VAL A 64 -19.86 11.35 16.07
N PRO A 65 -20.82 11.12 16.98
CA PRO A 65 -20.74 10.04 17.95
C PRO A 65 -20.49 8.68 17.30
N GLY A 66 -19.45 7.97 17.77
CA GLY A 66 -19.03 6.67 17.24
C GLY A 66 -18.10 6.71 16.02
N LEU A 67 -17.86 7.89 15.44
CA LEU A 67 -16.90 8.03 14.34
C LEU A 67 -15.47 8.10 14.92
N PRO A 68 -14.51 7.32 14.41
CA PRO A 68 -13.14 7.33 14.92
C PRO A 68 -12.43 8.65 14.62
N GLY A 69 -11.56 9.07 15.53
CA GLY A 69 -10.72 10.27 15.34
C GLY A 69 -11.48 11.60 15.43
N ALA A 70 -12.72 11.63 15.93
CA ALA A 70 -13.52 12.85 16.09
C ALA A 70 -12.71 14.00 16.74
N GLY A 71 -12.64 15.14 16.06
CA GLY A 71 -11.88 16.31 16.51
C GLY A 71 -10.37 16.30 16.19
N ALA A 72 -9.82 15.19 15.66
CA ALA A 72 -8.44 15.15 15.20
C ALA A 72 -8.28 15.81 13.81
N THR A 73 -7.07 16.29 13.52
CA THR A 73 -6.70 16.72 12.17
C THR A 73 -6.87 15.58 11.19
N ASN A 74 -7.58 15.83 10.10
CA ASN A 74 -7.78 14.85 9.05
C ASN A 74 -6.53 14.72 8.19
N THR A 75 -5.98 13.53 8.12
CA THR A 75 -4.79 13.22 7.31
C THR A 75 -5.13 12.90 5.85
N ALA A 76 -6.42 12.83 5.50
CA ALA A 76 -6.90 12.73 4.13
C ALA A 76 -7.30 14.10 3.57
N VAL A 77 -6.83 14.41 2.36
CA VAL A 77 -7.19 15.67 1.66
C VAL A 77 -7.63 15.37 0.24
N TYR A 78 -8.88 15.69 -0.08
CA TYR A 78 -9.43 15.60 -1.43
C TYR A 78 -9.21 16.90 -2.19
N THR A 79 -8.56 16.80 -3.34
CA THR A 79 -8.35 17.90 -4.28
C THR A 79 -9.20 17.70 -5.52
N LYS A 80 -10.28 18.49 -5.64
CA LYS A 80 -11.25 18.36 -6.75
C LYS A 80 -10.62 18.56 -8.13
N ALA A 81 -9.65 19.46 -8.28
CA ALA A 81 -9.00 19.77 -9.56
C ALA A 81 -8.25 18.56 -10.15
N THR A 82 -7.67 17.72 -9.30
CA THR A 82 -6.89 16.54 -9.72
C THR A 82 -7.66 15.23 -9.51
N GLY A 83 -8.82 15.27 -8.85
CA GLY A 83 -9.57 14.07 -8.48
C GLY A 83 -8.77 13.17 -7.52
N ASN A 84 -7.84 13.73 -6.74
CA ASN A 84 -6.96 12.95 -5.87
C ASN A 84 -7.35 13.11 -4.39
N VAL A 85 -7.38 11.99 -3.66
CA VAL A 85 -7.34 11.97 -2.20
C VAL A 85 -5.91 11.68 -1.80
N SER A 86 -5.21 12.65 -1.23
CA SER A 86 -3.90 12.43 -0.63
C SER A 86 -4.06 11.89 0.79
N LEU A 87 -3.11 11.07 1.21
CA LEU A 87 -3.05 10.42 2.50
C LEU A 87 -1.67 10.62 3.12
N ALA A 88 -1.62 10.90 4.43
CA ALA A 88 -0.39 10.83 5.21
C ALA A 88 -0.36 9.52 6.01
N PHE A 89 0.62 8.67 5.73
CA PHE A 89 0.80 7.40 6.41
C PHE A 89 1.72 7.57 7.62
N ASN A 90 1.30 6.98 8.73
CA ASN A 90 2.00 7.08 10.02
C ASN A 90 2.25 5.71 10.65
N THR A 91 1.82 4.62 10.02
CA THR A 91 2.13 3.26 10.45
C THR A 91 2.37 2.39 9.22
N ALA A 92 3.33 1.47 9.31
CA ALA A 92 3.63 0.50 8.27
C ALA A 92 3.69 -0.91 8.86
N THR A 93 3.30 -1.89 8.05
CA THR A 93 3.56 -3.30 8.32
C THR A 93 4.67 -3.76 7.39
N ILE A 94 5.68 -4.44 7.93
CA ILE A 94 6.90 -4.81 7.20
C ILE A 94 7.22 -6.28 7.47
N THR A 95 7.71 -6.99 6.46
CA THR A 95 8.19 -8.37 6.58
C THR A 95 9.54 -8.48 5.91
N GLY A 96 10.61 -8.64 6.70
CA GLY A 96 11.99 -8.51 6.20
C GLY A 96 12.23 -7.10 5.66
N ASP A 97 12.48 -7.01 4.36
CA ASP A 97 12.65 -5.74 3.62
C ASP A 97 11.45 -5.42 2.71
N THR A 98 10.33 -6.11 2.89
CA THR A 98 9.13 -5.87 2.08
C THR A 98 8.11 -5.09 2.89
N LEU A 99 7.70 -3.94 2.35
CA LEU A 99 6.55 -3.19 2.85
C LEU A 99 5.27 -3.94 2.48
N THR A 100 4.51 -4.36 3.48
CA THR A 100 3.26 -5.12 3.26
C THR A 100 2.03 -4.24 3.34
N SER A 101 2.00 -3.24 4.22
CA SER A 101 0.93 -2.24 4.25
C SER A 101 1.34 -0.89 4.82
N LEU A 102 0.60 0.16 4.45
CA LEU A 102 0.71 1.51 4.99
C LEU A 102 -0.65 1.99 5.48
N GLN A 103 -0.71 2.47 6.73
CA GLN A 103 -1.92 2.94 7.37
C GLN A 103 -1.86 4.44 7.61
N ALA A 104 -2.95 5.12 7.27
CA ALA A 104 -3.17 6.53 7.53
C ALA A 104 -4.18 6.66 8.66
N ALA A 105 -3.73 6.70 9.91
CA ALA A 105 -4.63 6.97 11.03
C ALA A 105 -5.21 8.39 10.92
N ASN A 106 -6.40 8.59 11.48
CA ASN A 106 -7.13 9.86 11.41
C ASN A 106 -7.33 10.37 9.97
N SER A 107 -7.38 9.45 9.00
CA SER A 107 -7.82 9.76 7.65
C SER A 107 -9.33 9.55 7.58
N LEU A 108 -10.05 10.52 7.00
CA LEU A 108 -11.49 10.43 6.79
C LEU A 108 -11.86 11.01 5.44
N VAL A 109 -12.52 10.20 4.60
CA VAL A 109 -13.18 10.64 3.38
C VAL A 109 -14.68 10.47 3.56
N ASN A 110 -15.46 11.51 3.27
CA ASN A 110 -16.91 11.46 3.24
C ASN A 110 -17.41 11.51 1.79
N ILE A 111 -18.22 10.53 1.40
CA ILE A 111 -19.05 10.62 0.21
C ILE A 111 -20.45 11.04 0.64
N ARG A 112 -20.84 12.26 0.26
CA ARG A 112 -22.13 12.84 0.61
C ARG A 112 -23.02 13.01 -0.61
N ARG A 113 -24.25 12.51 -0.51
CA ARG A 113 -25.34 12.79 -1.43
C ARG A 113 -26.39 13.67 -0.74
N SER A 114 -26.82 14.72 -1.43
CA SER A 114 -27.88 15.61 -0.96
C SER A 114 -29.07 15.49 -1.91
N VAL A 115 -30.26 15.28 -1.36
CA VAL A 115 -31.52 15.17 -2.12
C VAL A 115 -32.45 16.27 -1.64
N PHE A 116 -32.96 17.06 -2.58
CA PHE A 116 -34.04 18.01 -2.33
C PHE A 116 -35.36 17.24 -2.29
N ASN A 117 -36.09 17.37 -1.19
CA ASN A 117 -37.40 16.77 -1.03
C ASN A 117 -38.48 17.76 -1.50
N ASP A 118 -39.67 17.25 -1.81
CA ASP A 118 -40.79 18.05 -2.32
C ASP A 118 -41.28 19.13 -1.33
N ASP A 119 -40.98 18.96 -0.03
CA ASP A 119 -41.27 19.93 1.03
C ASP A 119 -40.21 21.05 1.15
N GLY A 120 -39.21 21.06 0.26
CA GLY A 120 -38.09 22.01 0.26
C GLY A 120 -36.97 21.68 1.25
N SER A 121 -37.09 20.61 2.03
CA SER A 121 -36.03 20.15 2.94
C SER A 121 -34.93 19.37 2.20
N ILE A 122 -33.73 19.34 2.76
CA ILE A 122 -32.59 18.60 2.19
C ILE A 122 -32.31 17.34 3.02
N SER A 123 -32.49 16.18 2.40
CA SER A 123 -32.05 14.90 2.95
C SER A 123 -30.57 14.67 2.60
N GLN A 124 -29.74 14.44 3.60
CA GLN A 124 -28.32 14.14 3.42
C GLN A 124 -28.01 12.68 3.77
N TYR A 125 -27.27 12.03 2.90
CA TYR A 125 -26.79 10.67 3.05
C TYR A 125 -25.27 10.69 2.99
N ASN A 126 -24.61 10.14 4.01
CA ASN A 126 -23.16 10.18 4.15
C ASN A 126 -22.62 8.76 4.26
N ILE A 127 -21.54 8.52 3.54
CA ILE A 127 -20.63 7.39 3.73
C ILE A 127 -19.30 7.93 4.21
N TYR A 128 -18.84 7.47 5.36
CA TYR A 128 -17.52 7.78 5.88
C TYR A 128 -16.59 6.58 5.70
N MET A 129 -15.44 6.83 5.09
CA MET A 129 -14.33 5.89 5.00
C MET A 129 -13.22 6.42 5.89
N ALA A 130 -12.91 5.71 6.97
CA ALA A 130 -11.94 6.13 7.98
C ALA A 130 -10.76 5.17 8.08
N ASN A 131 -9.59 5.68 8.50
CA ASN A 131 -8.39 4.89 8.78
C ASN A 131 -7.99 4.00 7.60
N PHE A 132 -7.67 4.64 6.47
CA PHE A 132 -7.23 3.96 5.26
C PHE A 132 -5.97 3.12 5.52
N ASP A 133 -5.96 1.92 4.96
CA ASP A 133 -4.85 0.96 5.00
C ASP A 133 -4.63 0.42 3.58
N VAL A 134 -3.52 0.84 2.97
CA VAL A 134 -3.12 0.37 1.64
C VAL A 134 -2.28 -0.89 1.84
N ASN A 135 -2.87 -2.04 1.58
CA ASN A 135 -2.20 -3.33 1.65
C ASN A 135 -1.64 -3.71 0.29
N LEU A 136 -0.31 -3.71 0.21
CA LEU A 136 0.45 -4.04 -0.99
C LEU A 136 0.48 -5.56 -1.23
N GLY A 137 0.48 -6.38 -0.17
CA GLY A 137 0.50 -7.84 -0.26
C GLY A 137 -0.79 -8.44 -0.82
N SER A 138 -1.94 -7.85 -0.50
CA SER A 138 -3.25 -8.27 -1.01
C SER A 138 -3.81 -7.36 -2.10
N SER A 139 -3.01 -6.40 -2.59
CA SER A 139 -3.39 -5.40 -3.59
C SER A 139 -4.75 -4.72 -3.30
N THR A 140 -5.00 -4.38 -2.04
CA THR A 140 -6.32 -3.91 -1.58
C THR A 140 -6.17 -2.69 -0.66
N ILE A 141 -7.04 -1.72 -0.84
CA ILE A 141 -7.23 -0.59 0.06
C ILE A 141 -8.38 -0.93 1.01
N PHE A 142 -8.08 -0.97 2.30
CA PHE A 142 -9.06 -1.12 3.34
C PHE A 142 -9.38 0.22 3.99
N ALA A 143 -10.60 0.35 4.51
CA ALA A 143 -10.99 1.43 5.41
C ALA A 143 -12.12 0.94 6.32
N SER A 144 -12.25 1.58 7.48
CA SER A 144 -13.43 1.42 8.33
C SER A 144 -14.59 2.19 7.70
N LEU A 145 -15.66 1.49 7.34
CA LEU A 145 -16.80 2.06 6.64
C LEU A 145 -17.95 2.36 7.61
N TYR A 146 -18.49 3.56 7.52
CA TYR A 146 -19.65 3.98 8.29
C TYR A 146 -20.67 4.68 7.39
N SER A 147 -21.96 4.60 7.75
CA SER A 147 -23.01 5.38 7.11
C SER A 147 -23.78 6.22 8.12
N ARG A 148 -24.33 7.34 7.65
CA ARG A 148 -25.22 8.18 8.44
C ARG A 148 -26.17 8.96 7.53
N THR A 149 -27.45 8.94 7.87
CA THR A 149 -28.47 9.84 7.30
C THR A 149 -28.56 11.13 8.12
N ALA A 150 -29.15 12.19 7.56
CA ALA A 150 -29.19 13.53 8.19
C ALA A 150 -29.66 13.55 9.65
N ALA A 151 -30.61 12.69 10.02
CA ALA A 151 -31.15 12.54 11.38
C ALA A 151 -30.78 11.22 12.07
N GLY A 152 -29.99 10.36 11.41
CA GLY A 152 -29.77 8.97 11.82
C GLY A 152 -28.58 8.75 12.74
N THR A 153 -28.63 7.61 13.44
CA THR A 153 -27.51 6.99 14.15
C THR A 153 -26.41 6.59 13.16
N LEU A 154 -25.15 6.72 13.56
CA LEU A 154 -24.03 6.20 12.80
C LEU A 154 -24.10 4.67 12.75
N ILE A 155 -24.06 4.08 11.57
CA ILE A 155 -23.99 2.63 11.36
C ILE A 155 -22.55 2.29 11.00
N SER A 156 -21.95 1.33 11.71
CA SER A 156 -20.62 0.80 11.41
C SER A 156 -20.73 -0.49 10.61
N TYR A 157 -19.96 -0.59 9.53
CA TYR A 157 -19.76 -1.84 8.77
C TYR A 157 -18.40 -2.46 9.07
N GLY A 158 -17.62 -1.90 10.00
CA GLY A 158 -16.26 -2.34 10.31
C GLY A 158 -15.25 -2.07 9.19
N LYS A 159 -14.09 -2.73 9.27
CA LYS A 159 -13.02 -2.63 8.26
C LYS A 159 -13.42 -3.42 7.01
N GLN A 160 -13.54 -2.72 5.89
CA GLN A 160 -13.98 -3.27 4.61
C GLN A 160 -12.86 -3.14 3.57
N ALA A 161 -12.82 -4.08 2.64
CA ALA A 161 -12.04 -3.93 1.40
C ALA A 161 -12.79 -2.93 0.50
N ILE A 162 -12.30 -1.69 0.45
CA ILE A 162 -12.96 -0.64 -0.31
C ILE A 162 -12.68 -0.83 -1.79
N PHE A 163 -11.39 -0.95 -2.12
CA PHE A 163 -10.91 -1.12 -3.48
C PHE A 163 -9.89 -2.25 -3.55
N THR A 164 -10.02 -3.12 -4.53
CA THR A 164 -9.04 -4.15 -4.86
C THR A 164 -8.55 -3.90 -6.28
N ALA A 165 -7.24 -3.95 -6.48
CA ALA A 165 -6.66 -3.82 -7.80
C ALA A 165 -6.98 -5.06 -8.63
N ASP A 166 -7.32 -4.88 -9.91
CA ASP A 166 -7.66 -5.99 -10.80
C ASP A 166 -6.44 -6.78 -11.28
N VAL A 167 -5.23 -6.25 -11.09
CA VAL A 167 -3.97 -6.95 -11.30
C VAL A 167 -3.25 -7.10 -9.95
N PRO A 168 -2.80 -8.32 -9.58
CA PRO A 168 -2.05 -8.50 -8.35
C PRO A 168 -0.65 -7.87 -8.46
N GLY A 169 -0.16 -7.35 -7.34
CA GLY A 169 1.19 -6.84 -7.17
C GLY A 169 1.28 -5.31 -7.11
N VAL A 170 2.53 -4.84 -7.11
CA VAL A 170 2.92 -3.43 -7.00
C VAL A 170 3.77 -3.06 -8.21
N ILE A 171 3.51 -1.91 -8.82
CA ILE A 171 4.25 -1.37 -9.96
C ILE A 171 4.85 -0.01 -9.63
N GLY A 172 5.93 0.33 -10.34
CA GLY A 172 6.65 1.59 -10.17
C GLY A 172 7.41 1.70 -8.85
N GLY A 173 8.21 2.75 -8.72
CA GLY A 173 9.00 2.99 -7.51
C GLY A 173 9.97 1.84 -7.22
N THR A 174 10.00 1.42 -5.96
CA THR A 174 10.80 0.27 -5.49
C THR A 174 10.03 -1.05 -5.51
N GLY A 175 8.79 -1.06 -6.01
CA GLY A 175 7.92 -2.24 -5.99
C GLY A 175 7.53 -2.70 -4.58
N GLY A 176 7.54 -1.79 -3.59
CA GLY A 176 7.29 -2.12 -2.18
C GLY A 176 8.50 -2.74 -1.45
N ILE A 177 9.66 -2.85 -2.10
CA ILE A 177 10.90 -3.24 -1.43
C ILE A 177 11.51 -2.00 -0.75
N ILE A 178 11.92 -2.15 0.50
CA ILE A 178 12.62 -1.11 1.26
C ILE A 178 14.06 -1.07 0.79
N GLN A 179 14.46 0.05 0.18
CA GLN A 179 15.79 0.26 -0.37
C GLN A 179 16.53 1.30 0.47
N VAL A 180 17.74 0.95 0.92
CA VAL A 180 18.60 1.87 1.67
C VAL A 180 19.03 3.03 0.78
N THR A 181 18.76 4.25 1.20
CA THR A 181 19.12 5.48 0.47
C THR A 181 20.34 6.15 1.06
N SER A 182 20.55 6.06 2.37
CA SER A 182 21.73 6.60 3.04
C SER A 182 22.05 5.84 4.31
N TYR A 183 23.34 5.82 4.64
CA TYR A 183 23.88 5.16 5.81
C TYR A 183 24.91 6.07 6.49
N THR A 184 24.86 6.16 7.82
CA THR A 184 25.84 6.92 8.62
C THR A 184 26.56 5.98 9.57
N THR A 185 27.88 5.88 9.44
CA THR A 185 28.74 5.08 10.32
C THR A 185 28.82 5.66 11.73
N GLY A 186 29.01 4.80 12.74
CA GLY A 186 29.34 5.25 14.10
C GLY A 186 28.15 5.55 15.02
N GLY A 187 27.05 4.82 14.89
CA GLY A 187 25.84 5.01 15.71
C GLY A 187 24.80 5.94 15.08
N GLY A 188 24.89 6.18 13.76
CA GLY A 188 23.95 7.01 13.02
C GLY A 188 22.65 6.30 12.65
N VAL A 189 21.78 6.97 11.91
CA VAL A 189 20.51 6.43 11.42
C VAL A 189 20.71 5.92 9.99
N THR A 190 20.23 4.71 9.69
CA THR A 190 20.10 4.23 8.30
C THR A 190 18.77 4.72 7.77
N ASN A 191 18.76 5.45 6.64
CA ASN A 191 17.53 5.86 5.98
C ASN A 191 17.28 4.97 4.76
N ALA A 192 16.02 4.64 4.55
CA ALA A 192 15.55 3.88 3.40
C ALA A 192 14.23 4.43 2.89
N GLU A 193 13.86 4.02 1.70
CA GLU A 193 12.58 4.34 1.10
C GLU A 193 11.93 3.10 0.50
N ALA A 194 10.60 3.04 0.53
CA ALA A 194 9.83 2.13 -0.31
C ALA A 194 8.73 2.91 -0.99
N SER A 195 8.48 2.63 -2.26
CA SER A 195 7.42 3.25 -3.02
C SER A 195 6.83 2.32 -4.05
N GLY A 196 5.60 2.63 -4.47
CA GLY A 196 4.92 1.91 -5.54
C GLY A 196 3.46 2.30 -5.68
N SER A 197 2.79 1.60 -6.59
CA SER A 197 1.38 1.74 -6.92
C SER A 197 0.77 0.34 -7.01
N LEU A 198 -0.47 0.16 -6.57
CA LEU A 198 -1.19 -1.08 -6.84
C LEU A 198 -1.36 -1.27 -8.35
N ALA A 199 -1.10 -2.48 -8.85
CA ALA A 199 -1.11 -2.77 -10.27
C ALA A 199 -2.55 -2.76 -10.84
N GLY A 200 -2.75 -2.06 -11.96
CA GLY A 200 -4.03 -2.08 -12.67
C GLY A 200 -5.07 -1.10 -12.13
N ALA A 201 -6.33 -1.33 -12.49
CA ALA A 201 -7.46 -0.51 -12.10
C ALA A 201 -8.02 -0.95 -10.75
N LEU A 202 -8.39 0.03 -9.93
CA LEU A 202 -9.05 -0.24 -8.66
C LEU A 202 -10.52 -0.56 -8.89
N ARG A 203 -11.01 -1.66 -8.33
CA ARG A 203 -12.42 -2.07 -8.40
C ARG A 203 -13.02 -2.11 -7.02
N MET A 204 -14.25 -1.65 -6.89
CA MET A 204 -14.97 -1.71 -5.62
C MET A 204 -15.49 -3.14 -5.39
N ASN A 205 -15.31 -3.66 -4.18
CA ASN A 205 -15.87 -4.97 -3.81
C ASN A 205 -17.41 -4.93 -3.86
N GLY A 206 -18.06 -5.99 -4.33
CA GLY A 206 -19.52 -6.05 -4.48
C GLY A 206 -20.31 -5.81 -3.19
N THR A 207 -19.81 -6.31 -2.04
CA THR A 207 -20.41 -6.06 -0.72
C THR A 207 -20.26 -4.60 -0.33
N THR A 208 -19.06 -4.04 -0.47
CA THR A 208 -18.79 -2.62 -0.20
C THR A 208 -19.65 -1.72 -1.07
N ALA A 209 -19.74 -2.00 -2.37
CA ALA A 209 -20.57 -1.24 -3.31
C ALA A 209 -22.05 -1.28 -2.89
N THR A 210 -22.55 -2.43 -2.48
CA THR A 210 -23.94 -2.57 -2.00
C THR A 210 -24.17 -1.77 -0.72
N ASN A 211 -23.24 -1.80 0.23
CA ASN A 211 -23.33 -0.98 1.45
C ASN A 211 -23.33 0.52 1.13
N ILE A 212 -22.46 0.96 0.21
CA ILE A 212 -22.37 2.37 -0.21
C ILE A 212 -23.65 2.81 -0.93
N LEU A 213 -24.14 2.03 -1.90
CA LEU A 213 -25.38 2.33 -2.62
C LEU A 213 -26.57 2.43 -1.65
N THR A 214 -26.71 1.45 -0.75
CA THR A 214 -27.77 1.43 0.26
C THR A 214 -27.70 2.66 1.18
N ALA A 215 -26.51 2.96 1.69
CA ALA A 215 -26.30 4.11 2.58
C ALA A 215 -26.56 5.46 1.91
N LEU A 216 -26.26 5.57 0.61
CA LEU A 216 -26.55 6.76 -0.20
C LEU A 216 -28.01 6.79 -0.69
N ASN A 217 -28.84 5.85 -0.26
CA ASN A 217 -30.24 5.69 -0.68
C ASN A 217 -30.39 5.62 -2.21
N LEU A 218 -29.56 4.79 -2.83
CA LEU A 218 -29.54 4.48 -4.26
C LEU A 218 -30.00 3.03 -4.48
N SER A 219 -30.46 2.76 -5.69
CA SER A 219 -30.81 1.40 -6.10
C SER A 219 -29.60 0.47 -6.00
N THR A 220 -29.84 -0.77 -5.54
CA THR A 220 -28.86 -1.86 -5.54
C THR A 220 -29.19 -2.92 -6.61
N ALA A 221 -30.22 -2.67 -7.42
CA ALA A 221 -30.67 -3.60 -8.44
C ALA A 221 -29.57 -3.81 -9.50
N ALA A 222 -29.42 -5.05 -9.98
CA ALA A 222 -28.36 -5.40 -10.93
C ALA A 222 -28.55 -4.78 -12.32
N ASN A 223 -29.76 -4.30 -12.64
CA ASN A 223 -30.11 -3.64 -13.90
C ASN A 223 -30.18 -2.11 -13.78
N ASP A 224 -29.94 -1.54 -12.59
CA ASP A 224 -29.89 -0.09 -12.43
C ASP A 224 -28.56 0.46 -12.98
N PRO A 225 -28.58 1.43 -13.92
CA PRO A 225 -27.37 1.93 -14.54
C PRO A 225 -26.35 2.53 -13.57
N VAL A 226 -26.80 3.20 -12.50
CA VAL A 226 -25.92 3.80 -11.49
C VAL A 226 -25.30 2.71 -10.63
N ALA A 227 -26.09 1.69 -10.24
CA ALA A 227 -25.59 0.55 -9.48
C ALA A 227 -24.55 -0.26 -10.27
N ILE A 228 -24.79 -0.49 -11.57
CA ILE A 228 -23.83 -1.13 -12.47
C ILE A 228 -22.55 -0.29 -12.52
N LEU A 229 -22.67 1.01 -12.79
CA LEU A 229 -21.52 1.90 -12.91
C LEU A 229 -20.68 1.92 -11.63
N VAL A 230 -21.28 2.02 -10.44
CA VAL A 230 -20.54 1.98 -9.16
C VAL A 230 -19.79 0.65 -8.97
N ARG A 231 -20.37 -0.48 -9.39
CA ARG A 231 -19.78 -1.82 -9.24
C ARG A 231 -18.69 -2.11 -10.27
N THR A 232 -18.83 -1.60 -11.49
CA THR A 232 -17.93 -1.94 -12.61
C THR A 232 -16.95 -0.83 -12.96
N ALA A 233 -17.10 0.38 -12.44
CA ALA A 233 -16.19 1.49 -12.73
C ALA A 233 -14.74 1.13 -12.35
N ASN A 234 -13.81 1.67 -13.13
CA ASN A 234 -12.44 1.82 -12.66
C ASN A 234 -12.43 2.94 -11.61
N TRP A 235 -12.16 2.64 -10.36
CA TRP A 235 -12.11 3.62 -9.28
C TRP A 235 -10.83 4.44 -9.25
N GLY A 236 -9.86 4.13 -10.12
CA GLY A 236 -8.64 4.90 -10.30
C GLY A 236 -7.39 4.10 -10.02
N THR A 237 -6.34 4.82 -9.61
CA THR A 237 -5.03 4.26 -9.27
C THR A 237 -4.57 4.76 -7.91
N THR A 238 -3.66 4.01 -7.29
CA THR A 238 -3.02 4.41 -6.03
C THR A 238 -1.58 4.84 -6.25
N GLN A 239 -1.05 5.60 -5.31
CA GLN A 239 0.39 5.72 -5.11
C GLN A 239 0.66 5.68 -3.61
N ALA A 240 1.72 5.00 -3.20
CA ALA A 240 2.15 4.96 -1.81
C ALA A 240 3.68 5.03 -1.75
N ALA A 241 4.19 5.78 -0.79
CA ALA A 241 5.60 5.94 -0.50
C ALA A 241 5.80 6.04 1.01
N GLY A 242 6.90 5.47 1.50
CA GLY A 242 7.33 5.52 2.89
C GLY A 242 8.82 5.78 2.98
N VAL A 243 9.19 6.58 3.97
CA VAL A 243 10.57 6.77 4.41
C VAL A 243 10.74 5.97 5.69
N PHE A 244 11.76 5.11 5.71
CA PHE A 244 12.03 4.18 6.79
C PHE A 244 13.37 4.48 7.45
N LYS A 245 13.46 4.16 8.73
CA LYS A 245 14.66 4.30 9.53
C LYS A 245 14.92 3.03 10.31
N VAL A 246 16.20 2.74 10.54
CA VAL A 246 16.63 1.79 11.58
C VAL A 246 17.45 2.56 12.60
N PRO A 247 17.05 2.62 13.87
CA PRO A 247 17.89 3.10 14.95
C PRO A 247 19.10 2.16 15.09
N CYS A 248 20.26 2.57 14.60
CA CYS A 248 21.43 1.72 14.57
C CYS A 248 22.32 1.98 15.79
N LEU A 249 22.00 1.36 16.92
CA LEU A 249 22.91 1.28 18.07
C LEU A 249 23.93 0.16 17.81
N GLY A 250 25.01 0.48 17.09
CA GLY A 250 26.18 -0.40 16.96
C GLY A 250 26.19 -1.37 15.79
N CYS A 251 25.31 -1.23 14.80
CA CYS A 251 25.42 -1.98 13.55
C CYS A 251 26.66 -1.48 12.78
N VAL A 252 27.74 -2.23 12.90
CA VAL A 252 28.73 -2.32 11.83
C VAL A 252 27.98 -2.97 10.67
N PRO A 253 28.01 -2.43 9.44
CA PRO A 253 27.45 -3.16 8.31
C PRO A 253 28.12 -4.53 8.28
N PRO A 254 27.44 -5.62 7.89
CA PRO A 254 28.13 -6.84 7.53
C PRO A 254 28.98 -6.49 6.32
N PHE A 255 30.18 -5.98 6.56
CA PHE A 255 31.27 -6.30 5.67
C PHE A 255 31.22 -7.82 5.54
N PRO A 256 31.16 -8.36 4.32
CA PRO A 256 31.35 -9.79 4.15
C PRO A 256 32.60 -10.12 4.94
N GLU A 257 32.45 -10.98 5.95
CA GLU A 257 33.58 -11.28 6.82
C GLU A 257 34.78 -11.65 5.95
N PRO A 258 36.02 -11.38 6.38
CA PRO A 258 37.21 -11.76 5.61
C PRO A 258 37.16 -13.23 5.13
N SER A 259 36.46 -14.10 5.87
CA SER A 259 36.13 -15.48 5.52
C SER A 259 35.28 -15.62 4.24
N THR A 260 34.33 -14.74 3.97
CA THR A 260 33.52 -14.71 2.74
C THR A 260 34.36 -14.34 1.53
N TYR A 261 35.23 -13.35 1.65
CA TYR A 261 36.21 -13.02 0.60
C TYR A 261 37.25 -14.12 0.44
N ALA A 262 37.68 -14.76 1.54
CA ALA A 262 38.57 -15.91 1.49
C ALA A 262 37.90 -17.11 0.82
N MET A 263 36.60 -17.35 1.03
CA MET A 263 35.84 -18.40 0.35
C MET A 263 35.67 -18.12 -1.15
N PHE A 264 35.41 -16.86 -1.53
CA PHE A 264 35.42 -16.46 -2.94
C PHE A 264 36.80 -16.61 -3.57
N GLY A 265 37.86 -16.18 -2.87
CA GLY A 265 39.25 -16.30 -3.30
C GLY A 265 39.70 -17.76 -3.44
N MET A 266 39.37 -18.60 -2.46
CA MET A 266 39.64 -20.04 -2.48
C MET A 266 38.81 -20.77 -3.55
N GLY A 267 37.57 -20.35 -3.79
CA GLY A 267 36.73 -20.86 -4.87
C GLY A 267 37.31 -20.54 -6.25
N LEU A 268 37.79 -19.31 -6.45
CA LEU A 268 38.48 -18.89 -7.68
C LEU A 268 39.82 -19.60 -7.87
N LEU A 269 40.61 -19.77 -6.81
CA LEU A 269 41.86 -20.54 -6.85
C LEU A 269 41.60 -22.01 -7.17
N GLY A 270 40.58 -22.61 -6.58
CA GLY A 270 40.15 -23.99 -6.87
C GLY A 270 39.75 -24.16 -8.35
N LEU A 271 38.97 -23.23 -8.89
CA LEU A 271 38.59 -23.21 -10.31
C LEU A 271 39.81 -23.03 -11.23
N GLY A 272 40.76 -22.15 -10.86
CA GLY A 272 42.00 -21.93 -11.59
C GLY A 272 42.90 -23.17 -11.64
N VAL A 273 43.04 -23.90 -10.54
CA VAL A 273 43.81 -25.15 -10.48
C VAL A 273 43.16 -26.26 -11.33
N VAL A 274 41.82 -26.34 -11.33
CA VAL A 274 41.07 -27.29 -12.17
C VAL A 274 41.17 -26.93 -13.65
N ALA A 275 41.12 -25.64 -14.01
CA ALA A 275 41.29 -25.18 -15.38
C ALA A 275 42.71 -25.46 -15.91
N ARG A 276 43.75 -25.24 -15.09
CA ARG A 276 45.14 -25.52 -15.44
C ARG A 276 45.44 -27.01 -15.64
N ARG A 277 44.77 -27.89 -14.90
CA ARG A 277 44.87 -29.35 -15.11
C ARG A 277 44.25 -29.80 -16.44
N ARG A 278 43.23 -29.10 -16.94
CA ARG A 278 42.63 -29.38 -18.26
C ARG A 278 43.46 -28.86 -19.43
N GLY A 279 44.11 -27.71 -19.29
CA GLY A 279 44.99 -27.15 -20.33
C GLY A 279 46.28 -27.94 -20.58
N LYS A 280 46.64 -28.89 -19.70
CA LYS A 280 47.78 -29.81 -19.87
C LYS A 280 47.36 -31.22 -20.34
N ALA A 281 46.06 -31.48 -20.47
CA ALA A 281 45.51 -32.77 -20.89
C ALA A 281 44.86 -32.71 -22.29
N ALA A 282 45.15 -31.64 -23.04
CA ALA A 282 44.84 -31.47 -24.45
C ALA A 282 46.16 -31.37 -25.22
#